data_AF-A0A2S8FFK5-F1
#
_entry.id   AF-A0A2S8FFK5-F1
#
_cell.length_a   1.000
_cell.length_b   1.000
_cell.length_c   1.000
_cell.angle_alpha   90.00
_cell.angle_beta   90.00
_cell.angle_gamma   90.00
#
_symmetry.space_group_name_H-M   'P 1'
#
loop_
_entity.id
_entity.type
_entity.pdbx_description
1 polymer ?
#
loop_
_entity_poly.entity_id
_entity_poly.type
_entity_poly.pdbx_seq_one_letter_code
_entity_poly.pdbx_strand_id
1 'polypeptide(L)'
;MKTSGTWLVAAIVILAAAVAGLTLVYHWNRTRAVIEYFGPADAELILGADQVFLIRHVDGQTERRDITHVADLDDLQKALVEDASYRIPGELTKAKPQWTITLEFHRGGQSCAVDVDPQMGVIQAGGKQEQLDADPIREGMQEFFAYAISRTAPIPPKSDSE
;
A
#
# COMPACT_ATOMS: atom_id res chain seq x y z
N MET A 1 -51.54 -21.56 10.77
CA MET A 1 -50.53 -20.57 11.21
C MET A 1 -49.20 -20.91 10.53
N LYS A 2 -48.82 -20.19 9.47
CA LYS A 2 -47.53 -20.33 8.76
C LYS A 2 -46.57 -19.20 9.18
N THR A 3 -46.28 -19.10 10.48
CA THR A 3 -45.47 -18.00 11.04
C THR A 3 -44.02 -18.38 11.32
N SER A 4 -43.67 -19.67 11.38
CA SER A 4 -42.28 -20.09 11.69
C SER A 4 -41.28 -19.80 10.57
N GLY A 5 -41.71 -19.93 9.30
CA GLY A 5 -40.84 -19.68 8.13
C GLY A 5 -40.47 -18.21 7.97
N THR A 6 -41.45 -17.30 8.11
CA THR A 6 -41.22 -15.86 7.97
C THR A 6 -40.30 -15.31 9.06
N TRP A 7 -40.39 -15.84 10.29
CA TRP A 7 -39.57 -15.39 11.41
C TRP A 7 -38.12 -15.86 11.27
N LEU A 8 -37.89 -17.08 10.77
CA LEU A 8 -36.54 -17.58 10.47
C LEU A 8 -35.88 -16.74 9.37
N VAL A 9 -36.60 -16.44 8.29
CA VAL A 9 -36.08 -15.58 7.21
C VAL A 9 -35.75 -14.18 7.74
N ALA A 10 -36.64 -13.59 8.55
CA ALA A 10 -36.38 -12.29 9.17
C ALA A 10 -35.11 -12.32 10.06
N ALA A 11 -34.92 -13.37 10.86
CA ALA A 11 -33.74 -13.53 11.70
C ALA A 11 -32.44 -13.65 10.88
N ILE A 12 -32.46 -14.41 9.77
CA ILE A 12 -31.32 -14.54 8.85
C ILE A 12 -31.00 -13.19 8.19
N VAL A 13 -32.01 -12.45 7.73
CA VAL A 13 -31.82 -11.13 7.11
C VAL A 13 -31.23 -10.13 8.10
N ILE A 14 -31.72 -10.10 9.34
CA ILE A 14 -31.18 -9.23 10.40
C ILE A 14 -29.72 -9.60 10.70
N LEU A 15 -29.41 -10.90 10.81
CA LEU A 15 -28.04 -11.35 11.05
C LEU A 15 -27.12 -10.94 9.89
N ALA A 16 -27.54 -11.12 8.64
CA ALA A 16 -26.78 -10.72 7.47
C ALA A 16 -26.54 -9.20 7.45
N ALA A 17 -27.55 -8.40 7.76
CA ALA A 17 -27.42 -6.94 7.85
C ALA A 17 -26.47 -6.52 8.99
N ALA A 18 -26.54 -7.19 10.14
CA ALA A 18 -25.63 -6.93 11.26
C ALA A 18 -24.17 -7.28 10.91
N VAL A 19 -23.94 -8.43 10.29
CA VAL A 19 -22.60 -8.84 9.82
C VAL A 19 -22.07 -7.84 8.79
N ALA A 20 -22.87 -7.48 7.79
CA ALA A 20 -22.47 -6.49 6.78
C ALA A 20 -22.14 -5.12 7.40
N GLY A 21 -22.94 -4.66 8.37
CA GLY A 21 -22.68 -3.41 9.09
C GLY A 21 -21.38 -3.45 9.89
N LEU A 22 -21.12 -4.56 10.60
CA LEU A 22 -19.87 -4.75 11.35
C LEU A 22 -18.66 -4.79 10.43
N THR A 23 -18.75 -5.48 9.29
CA THR A 23 -17.69 -5.52 8.27
C THR A 23 -17.40 -4.13 7.73
N LEU A 24 -18.44 -3.34 7.40
CA LEU A 24 -18.26 -1.98 6.90
C LEU A 24 -17.58 -1.06 7.92
N VAL A 25 -17.98 -1.13 9.20
CA VAL A 25 -17.34 -0.36 10.28
C VAL A 25 -15.89 -0.80 10.48
N TYR A 26 -15.61 -2.10 10.42
CA TYR A 26 -14.26 -2.64 10.54
C TYR A 26 -13.35 -2.11 9.42
N HIS A 27 -13.79 -2.20 8.16
CA HIS A 27 -13.03 -1.70 7.01
C HIS A 27 -12.82 -0.19 7.11
N TRP A 28 -13.86 0.57 7.45
CA TRP A 28 -13.76 2.02 7.61
C TRP A 28 -12.72 2.44 8.65
N ASN A 29 -12.71 1.78 9.81
CA ASN A 29 -11.74 2.06 10.86
C ASN A 29 -10.31 1.69 10.47
N ARG A 30 -10.14 0.59 9.71
CA ARG A 30 -8.82 0.15 9.23
C ARG A 30 -8.25 1.08 8.17
N THR A 31 -9.03 1.42 7.14
CA THR A 31 -8.63 2.40 6.12
C THR A 31 -8.28 3.74 6.75
N ARG A 32 -9.07 4.20 7.73
CA ARG A 32 -8.76 5.42 8.48
C ARG A 32 -7.41 5.33 9.21
N ALA A 33 -7.12 4.20 9.85
CA ALA A 33 -5.86 4.00 10.57
C ALA A 33 -4.64 3.98 9.62
N VAL A 34 -4.80 3.47 8.40
CA VAL A 34 -3.75 3.54 7.35
C VAL A 34 -3.53 4.98 6.90
N ILE A 35 -4.60 5.73 6.66
CA ILE A 35 -4.51 7.17 6.34
C ILE A 35 -3.86 7.95 7.49
N GLU A 36 -4.19 7.65 8.74
CA GLU A 36 -3.55 8.26 9.93
C GLU A 36 -2.07 7.86 10.02
N TYR A 37 -1.70 6.64 9.63
CA TYR A 37 -0.31 6.20 9.55
C TYR A 37 0.49 6.97 8.50
N PHE A 38 -0.01 7.21 7.29
CA PHE A 38 0.73 8.04 6.32
C PHE A 38 0.64 9.52 6.69
N GLY A 39 -0.48 9.94 7.27
CA GLY A 39 -0.87 11.33 7.38
C GLY A 39 -1.68 11.76 6.14
N PRO A 40 -2.67 12.64 6.30
CA PRO A 40 -3.61 12.98 5.22
C PRO A 40 -2.93 13.60 4.00
N ALA A 41 -1.86 14.39 4.21
CA ALA A 41 -1.12 15.02 3.11
C ALA A 41 -0.37 13.99 2.26
N ASP A 42 0.34 13.04 2.89
CA ASP A 42 1.09 12.00 2.17
C ASP A 42 0.14 10.99 1.52
N ALA A 43 -0.98 10.65 2.18
CA ALA A 43 -2.03 9.81 1.59
C ALA A 43 -2.62 10.44 0.31
N GLU A 44 -2.94 11.74 0.33
CA GLU A 44 -3.42 12.47 -0.84
C GLU A 44 -2.34 12.54 -1.93
N LEU A 45 -1.08 12.71 -1.54
CA LEU A 45 0.05 12.76 -2.47
C LEU A 45 0.26 11.40 -3.14
N ILE A 46 0.21 10.29 -2.40
CA ILE A 46 0.32 8.93 -2.94
C ILE A 46 -0.80 8.66 -3.95
N LEU A 47 -2.06 8.96 -3.59
CA LEU A 47 -3.22 8.71 -4.47
C LEU A 47 -3.27 9.62 -5.69
N GLY A 48 -2.71 10.83 -5.60
CA GLY A 48 -2.77 11.85 -6.65
C GLY A 48 -1.43 12.14 -7.33
N ALA A 49 -0.42 11.28 -7.18
CA ALA A 49 0.92 11.55 -7.69
C ALA A 49 0.92 11.69 -9.22
N ASP A 50 1.51 12.78 -9.72
CA ASP A 50 1.68 13.02 -11.16
C ASP A 50 2.88 12.22 -11.72
N GLN A 51 3.85 11.90 -10.84
CA GLN A 51 5.04 11.13 -11.17
C GLN A 51 5.36 10.17 -10.04
N VAL A 52 5.72 8.93 -10.40
CA VAL A 52 6.12 7.90 -9.43
C VAL A 52 7.42 7.26 -9.88
N PHE A 53 8.41 7.25 -8.98
CA PHE A 53 9.68 6.57 -9.20
C PHE A 53 9.81 5.34 -8.30
N LEU A 54 10.31 4.26 -8.88
CA LEU A 54 10.76 3.08 -8.14
C LEU A 54 12.28 3.16 -8.02
N ILE A 55 12.76 3.21 -6.78
CA ILE A 55 14.17 3.14 -6.44
C ILE A 55 14.45 1.75 -5.89
N ARG A 56 15.48 1.09 -6.45
CA ARG A 56 15.92 -0.24 -6.02
C ARG A 56 17.36 -0.18 -5.56
N HIS A 57 17.64 -0.77 -4.40
CA HIS A 57 18.98 -0.88 -3.83
C HIS A 57 19.50 -2.32 -3.96
N VAL A 58 20.41 -2.56 -4.90
CA VAL A 58 20.93 -3.90 -5.23
C VAL A 58 22.44 -3.84 -5.33
N ASP A 59 23.12 -4.70 -4.58
CA ASP A 59 24.58 -4.86 -4.65
C ASP A 59 25.37 -3.54 -4.53
N GLY A 60 24.86 -2.62 -3.71
CA GLY A 60 25.45 -1.30 -3.48
C GLY A 60 25.20 -0.27 -4.59
N GLN A 61 24.40 -0.62 -5.61
CA GLN A 61 23.92 0.30 -6.64
C GLN A 61 22.48 0.71 -6.39
N THR A 62 22.18 1.96 -6.73
CA THR A 62 20.83 2.53 -6.68
C THR A 62 20.33 2.69 -8.11
N GLU A 63 19.31 1.90 -8.47
CA GLU A 63 18.61 2.04 -9.74
C GLU A 63 17.32 2.83 -9.53
N ARG A 64 17.15 3.93 -10.26
CA ARG A 64 15.89 4.69 -10.27
C ARG A 64 15.16 4.43 -11.57
N ARG A 65 13.86 4.13 -11.52
CA ARG A 65 13.00 3.87 -12.68
C ARG A 65 11.76 4.75 -12.59
N ASP A 66 11.37 5.36 -13.71
CA ASP A 66 10.08 6.04 -13.80
C ASP A 66 9.00 4.99 -14.08
N ILE A 67 8.05 4.85 -13.15
CA ILE A 67 6.97 3.88 -13.23
C ILE A 67 5.60 4.53 -13.44
N THR A 68 5.56 5.85 -13.72
CA THR A 68 4.34 6.66 -13.83
C THR A 68 3.31 6.10 -14.83
N HIS A 69 3.77 5.38 -15.85
CA HIS A 69 2.90 4.80 -16.89
C HIS A 69 2.81 3.27 -16.86
N VAL A 70 3.27 2.65 -15.78
CA VAL A 70 3.13 1.21 -15.58
C VAL A 70 1.66 0.89 -15.32
N ALA A 71 1.14 -0.16 -15.97
CA ALA A 71 -0.22 -0.64 -15.72
C ALA A 71 -0.41 -0.98 -14.24
N ASP A 72 -1.62 -0.76 -13.73
CA ASP A 72 -2.02 -1.08 -12.36
C ASP A 72 -1.31 -0.25 -11.27
N LEU A 73 -0.62 0.85 -11.64
CA LEU A 73 -0.05 1.80 -10.68
C LEU A 73 -1.13 2.42 -9.78
N ASP A 74 -2.26 2.81 -10.36
CA ASP A 74 -3.41 3.35 -9.62
C ASP A 74 -3.92 2.36 -8.56
N ASP A 75 -3.88 1.05 -8.88
CA ASP A 75 -4.31 0.00 -7.98
C ASP A 75 -3.29 -0.22 -6.86
N LEU A 76 -1.99 -0.12 -7.14
CA LEU A 76 -0.95 -0.08 -6.09
C LEU A 76 -1.15 1.15 -5.18
N GLN A 77 -1.36 2.34 -5.73
CA GLN A 77 -1.55 3.57 -4.95
C GLN A 77 -2.74 3.45 -4.01
N LYS A 78 -3.87 2.91 -4.49
CA LYS A 78 -5.03 2.60 -3.65
C LYS A 78 -4.72 1.52 -2.63
N ALA A 79 -4.04 0.44 -3.01
CA ALA A 79 -3.65 -0.62 -2.09
C ALA A 79 -2.70 -0.13 -0.99
N LEU A 80 -1.89 0.90 -1.25
CA LEU A 80 -1.03 1.51 -0.24
C LEU A 80 -1.82 2.29 0.82
N VAL A 81 -2.83 3.06 0.41
CA VAL A 81 -3.50 4.03 1.29
C VAL A 81 -4.85 3.55 1.80
N GLU A 82 -5.60 2.82 0.98
CA GLU A 82 -7.00 2.50 1.22
C GLU A 82 -7.23 1.07 1.71
N ASP A 83 -6.23 0.18 1.56
CA ASP A 83 -6.40 -1.22 1.89
C ASP A 83 -6.67 -1.42 3.40
N ALA A 84 -7.77 -2.08 3.72
CA ALA A 84 -8.17 -2.32 5.10
C ALA A 84 -7.51 -3.56 5.71
N SER A 85 -6.73 -4.32 4.93
CA SER A 85 -6.08 -5.56 5.35
C SER A 85 -4.78 -5.33 6.13
N TYR A 86 -4.19 -4.12 6.07
CA TYR A 86 -3.01 -3.79 6.87
C TYR A 86 -3.24 -4.06 8.35
N ARG A 87 -2.24 -4.70 8.97
CA ARG A 87 -2.26 -4.91 10.42
C ARG A 87 -1.51 -3.78 11.10
N ILE A 88 -2.23 -3.05 11.95
CA ILE A 88 -1.74 -1.91 12.74
C ILE A 88 -1.93 -2.21 14.23
N PRO A 89 -0.88 -2.00 15.07
CA PRO A 89 0.52 -1.79 14.67
C PRO A 89 1.06 -3.06 13.99
N GLY A 90 2.00 -2.93 13.06
CA GLY A 90 2.69 -4.12 12.54
C GLY A 90 3.25 -4.90 13.72
N GLU A 91 3.04 -6.22 13.77
CA GLU A 91 3.81 -7.02 14.71
C GLU A 91 5.28 -6.79 14.37
N LEU A 92 6.06 -6.29 15.33
CA LEU A 92 7.49 -6.06 15.14
C LEU A 92 8.12 -7.38 14.70
N THR A 93 8.33 -7.53 13.40
CA THR A 93 9.00 -8.69 12.84
C THR A 93 10.36 -8.76 13.51
N LYS A 94 10.70 -9.89 14.14
CA LYS A 94 11.98 -10.06 14.84
C LYS A 94 13.19 -9.89 13.90
N ALA A 95 12.97 -10.00 12.59
CA ALA A 95 13.96 -9.75 11.55
C ALA A 95 13.94 -8.27 11.13
N LYS A 96 15.12 -7.73 10.84
CA LYS A 96 15.26 -6.36 10.35
C LYS A 96 14.96 -6.33 8.84
N PRO A 97 13.98 -5.52 8.38
CA PRO A 97 13.74 -5.35 6.95
C PRO A 97 14.96 -4.74 6.26
N GLN A 98 15.16 -5.10 5.00
CA GLN A 98 16.29 -4.67 4.19
C GLN A 98 16.00 -3.44 3.33
N TRP A 99 14.73 -3.01 3.25
CA TRP A 99 14.28 -1.81 2.50
C TRP A 99 14.91 -1.73 1.11
N THR A 100 14.72 -2.79 0.32
CA THR A 100 15.35 -2.92 -1.01
C THR A 100 14.66 -2.10 -2.08
N ILE A 101 13.43 -1.64 -1.83
CA ILE A 101 12.61 -0.86 -2.74
C ILE A 101 12.11 0.38 -2.00
N THR A 102 12.20 1.54 -2.63
CA THR A 102 11.56 2.78 -2.19
C THR A 102 10.72 3.31 -3.34
N LEU A 103 9.47 3.67 -3.05
CA LEU A 103 8.59 4.38 -3.97
C LEU A 103 8.62 5.86 -3.63
N GLU A 104 8.97 6.70 -4.60
CA GLU A 104 8.87 8.16 -4.49
C GLU A 104 7.65 8.65 -5.27
N PHE A 105 6.73 9.30 -4.58
CA PHE A 105 5.56 9.92 -5.17
C PHE A 105 5.80 11.42 -5.27
N HIS A 106 5.48 12.03 -6.41
CA HIS A 106 5.66 13.46 -6.64
C HIS A 106 4.39 14.11 -7.20
N ARG A 107 4.01 15.26 -6.65
CA ARG A 107 2.88 16.06 -7.13
C ARG A 107 3.11 17.53 -6.83
N GLY A 108 2.98 18.42 -7.83
CA GLY A 108 3.03 19.87 -7.61
C GLY A 108 4.26 20.40 -6.85
N GLY A 109 5.42 19.75 -6.96
CA GLY A 109 6.65 20.10 -6.24
C GLY A 109 6.78 19.53 -4.82
N GLN A 110 5.78 18.79 -4.35
CA GLN A 110 5.84 18.00 -3.12
C GLN A 110 6.24 16.56 -3.43
N SER A 111 6.83 15.89 -2.45
CA SER A 111 7.17 14.46 -2.56
C SER A 111 7.08 13.74 -1.22
N CYS A 112 6.66 12.48 -1.26
CA CYS A 112 6.79 11.55 -0.14
C CYS A 112 7.42 10.24 -0.62
N ALA A 113 7.98 9.48 0.32
CA ALA A 113 8.63 8.20 0.06
C ALA A 113 7.99 7.09 0.89
N VAL A 114 7.87 5.90 0.30
CA VAL A 114 7.43 4.69 0.97
C VAL A 114 8.47 3.61 0.74
N ASP A 115 9.14 3.21 1.82
CA ASP A 115 10.08 2.10 1.81
C ASP A 115 9.31 0.78 1.92
N VAL A 116 9.69 -0.18 1.09
CA VAL A 116 9.01 -1.47 0.96
C VAL A 116 10.04 -2.59 1.09
N ASP A 117 9.76 -3.54 1.99
CA ASP A 117 10.39 -4.84 1.98
C ASP A 117 9.39 -5.87 1.44
N PRO A 118 9.42 -6.15 0.13
CA PRO A 118 8.46 -7.06 -0.48
C PRO A 118 8.66 -8.50 -0.02
N GLN A 119 9.83 -8.88 0.51
CA GLN A 119 10.07 -10.24 0.99
C GLN A 119 9.42 -10.46 2.35
N MET A 120 9.58 -9.47 3.24
CA MET A 120 8.98 -9.51 4.57
C MET A 120 7.51 -9.06 4.59
N GLY A 121 7.02 -8.43 3.52
CA GLY A 121 5.65 -7.92 3.47
C GLY A 121 5.45 -6.76 4.44
N VAL A 122 6.43 -5.86 4.55
CA VAL A 122 6.32 -4.67 5.41
C VAL A 122 6.60 -3.41 4.61
N ILE A 123 5.94 -2.33 5.02
CA ILE A 123 6.15 -1.00 4.45
C ILE A 123 6.40 0.04 5.53
N GLN A 124 7.09 1.11 5.17
CA GLN A 124 7.40 2.21 6.05
C GLN A 124 7.29 3.54 5.30
N ALA A 125 6.51 4.48 5.84
CA ALA A 125 6.52 5.86 5.36
C ALA A 125 7.87 6.51 5.69
N GLY A 126 8.42 7.28 4.75
CA GLY A 126 9.71 7.94 4.88
C GLY A 126 9.81 8.78 6.16
N GLY A 127 10.82 8.50 6.98
CA GLY A 127 11.05 9.22 8.24
C GLY A 127 10.22 8.74 9.44
N LYS A 128 9.31 7.77 9.28
CA LYS A 128 8.66 7.09 10.41
C LYS A 128 9.50 5.93 10.92
N GLN A 129 9.40 5.62 12.20
CA GLN A 129 10.02 4.42 12.80
C GLN A 129 9.07 3.23 12.81
N GLU A 130 7.76 3.50 12.82
CA GLU A 130 6.72 2.47 12.81
C GLU A 130 6.58 1.86 11.41
N GLN A 131 6.27 0.56 11.36
CA GLN A 131 6.09 -0.21 10.14
C GLN A 131 4.64 -0.66 10.04
N LEU A 132 4.14 -0.80 8.81
CA LEU A 132 2.87 -1.45 8.53
C LEU A 132 3.13 -2.89 8.04
N ASP A 133 2.36 -3.83 8.57
CA ASP A 133 2.30 -5.20 8.06
C ASP A 133 1.40 -5.23 6.82
N ALA A 134 2.05 -5.44 5.68
CA ALA A 134 1.50 -5.54 4.33
C ALA A 134 1.50 -7.00 3.82
N ASP A 135 1.67 -8.01 4.69
CA ASP A 135 1.66 -9.42 4.33
C ASP A 135 0.42 -9.82 3.50
N PRO A 136 -0.80 -9.31 3.79
CA PRO A 136 -1.99 -9.64 2.99
C PRO A 136 -1.92 -9.21 1.52
N ILE A 137 -1.15 -8.17 1.19
CA ILE A 137 -0.98 -7.66 -0.18
C ILE A 137 0.41 -7.96 -0.75
N ARG A 138 1.24 -8.74 -0.03
CA ARG A 138 2.64 -8.99 -0.39
C ARG A 138 2.82 -9.58 -1.78
N GLU A 139 2.01 -10.57 -2.13
CA GLU A 139 2.07 -11.24 -3.43
C GLU A 139 1.79 -10.25 -4.58
N GLY A 140 0.72 -9.47 -4.48
CA GLY A 140 0.39 -8.45 -5.46
C GLY A 140 1.47 -7.37 -5.59
N MET A 141 2.06 -6.93 -4.48
CA MET A 141 3.20 -5.99 -4.52
C MET A 141 4.42 -6.60 -5.21
N GLN A 142 4.76 -7.86 -4.93
CA GLN A 142 5.87 -8.56 -5.58
C GLN A 142 5.66 -8.68 -7.09
N GLU A 143 4.46 -9.07 -7.52
CA GLU A 143 4.08 -9.15 -8.93
C GLU A 143 4.17 -7.79 -9.61
N PHE A 144 3.62 -6.74 -8.99
CA PHE A 144 3.69 -5.39 -9.50
C PHE A 144 5.14 -4.92 -9.67
N PHE A 145 6.00 -5.09 -8.66
CA PHE A 145 7.40 -4.67 -8.76
C PHE A 145 8.15 -5.45 -9.83
N ALA A 146 7.96 -6.76 -9.93
CA ALA A 146 8.55 -7.56 -10.99
C ALA A 146 8.09 -7.07 -12.38
N TYR A 147 6.81 -6.77 -12.53
CA TYR A 147 6.24 -6.24 -13.76
C TYR A 147 6.82 -4.86 -14.10
N ALA A 148 6.77 -3.91 -13.17
CA ALA A 148 7.30 -2.55 -13.32
C ALA A 148 8.78 -2.56 -13.73
N ILE A 149 9.60 -3.38 -13.06
CA ILE A 149 11.03 -3.54 -13.37
C ILE A 149 11.23 -4.10 -14.78
N SER A 150 10.40 -5.06 -15.22
CA SER A 150 10.51 -5.66 -16.55
C SER A 150 10.09 -4.70 -17.69
N ARG A 151 9.28 -3.69 -17.39
CA ARG A 151 8.67 -2.78 -18.38
C ARG A 151 9.32 -1.41 -18.46
N THR A 152 10.11 -1.04 -17.47
CA THR A 152 10.75 0.29 -17.38
C THR A 152 12.26 0.15 -17.45
N ALA A 153 12.93 1.14 -18.03
CA ALA A 153 14.39 1.19 -18.06
C ALA A 153 14.92 1.97 -16.84
N PRO A 154 16.09 1.61 -16.29
CA PRO A 154 16.80 2.47 -15.35
C PRO A 154 17.04 3.85 -15.95
N ILE A 155 16.75 4.89 -15.19
CA ILE A 155 17.18 6.24 -15.48
C ILE A 155 18.68 6.28 -15.20
N PRO A 156 19.52 6.62 -16.20
CA PRO A 156 20.95 6.75 -15.97
C PRO A 156 21.20 7.82 -14.90
N PRO A 157 22.21 7.63 -14.03
CA PRO A 157 22.60 8.69 -13.11
C PRO A 157 22.89 9.94 -13.94
N LYS A 158 22.39 11.10 -13.49
CA LYS A 158 22.81 12.36 -14.10
C LYS A 158 24.33 12.40 -14.03
N SER A 159 24.98 12.34 -15.20
CA SER A 159 26.38 12.70 -15.30
C SER A 159 26.45 14.14 -14.85
N ASP A 160 27.15 14.40 -13.74
CA ASP A 160 27.54 15.75 -13.35
C ASP A 160 28.46 16.28 -14.47
N SER A 161 27.85 16.81 -15.52
CA SER A 161 28.51 17.53 -16.58
C SER A 161 28.30 19.01 -16.31
N GLU A 162 29.38 19.60 -15.80
CA GLU A 162 29.73 21.02 -15.63
C GLU A 162 29.18 21.79 -14.42
#